data_AF-A0A946GG99-F1
#
_entry.id   AF-A0A946GG99-F1
#
_cell.length_a   1.000
_cell.length_b   1.000
_cell.length_c   1.000
_cell.angle_alpha   90.00
_cell.angle_beta   90.00
_cell.angle_gamma   90.00
#
_symmetry.space_group_name_H-M   'P 1'
#
loop_
_entity.id
_entity.type
_entity.pdbx_description
1 polymer ?
#
loop_
_entity_poly.entity_id
_entity_poly.type
_entity_poly.pdbx_seq_one_letter_code
_entity_poly.pdbx_strand_id
1 'polypeptide(L)'
;MTLSQAELDELRSQLSCGFEQLDTAFEGCMEDAVARLSTDGVRTLLDGASLICMIGRGFEPVQVYLAEMPEIGEALGEGVIETVSKAVWTMSRTPNGKAILPFLQTLGEASRRLSSEDLFCQYINLVFDMAEATTRSTHGFHATIPSPGLPDMLNHMPYLLNQLSLEGLKNWIDYGVMHYVEHPERQKDYFTLQSADSKAIMQRERHGTLFADIERKMNMYMKGLWQEHEAFFVPFSSGFDELRKPQPYFDQLGLRVPDVYDDYENDVLGERVKGTDRYRALLAHMAAHRRWTKAIFADNFSPFQRVAAEMFEDTRVEYLAMREYPGLRNLFQVLHPKPIEEDCDPTKESCILHRLAMFSYAVLDDDHQYQNEDLLEFVGKFHDAMADGDSSTQEIAGLAMSFIARTRRQEDQSANVYFADTEVDYRDDNRHMWKYHEL
;
A
#
# COMPACT_ATOMS: atom_id res chain seq x y z
N MET A 1 3.25 -22.95 -22.94
CA MET A 1 2.79 -23.27 -24.31
C MET A 1 4.02 -23.69 -25.09
N THR A 2 4.03 -24.83 -25.78
CA THR A 2 5.25 -25.25 -26.49
C THR A 2 5.38 -24.49 -27.79
N LEU A 3 6.49 -23.77 -27.96
CA LEU A 3 6.76 -22.98 -29.17
C LEU A 3 7.36 -23.88 -30.25
N SER A 4 7.01 -23.63 -31.51
CA SER A 4 7.68 -24.30 -32.63
C SER A 4 9.09 -23.75 -32.83
N GLN A 5 9.98 -24.54 -33.44
CA GLN A 5 11.35 -24.09 -33.74
C GLN A 5 11.37 -22.80 -34.56
N ALA A 6 10.42 -22.62 -35.49
CA ALA A 6 10.35 -21.41 -36.30
C ALA A 6 9.99 -20.16 -35.47
N GLU A 7 9.08 -20.29 -34.50
CA GLU A 7 8.73 -19.20 -33.59
C GLU A 7 9.89 -18.87 -32.64
N LEU A 8 10.60 -19.90 -32.14
CA LEU A 8 11.80 -19.72 -31.34
C LEU A 8 12.91 -19.00 -32.11
N ASP A 9 13.14 -19.37 -33.38
CA ASP A 9 14.12 -18.73 -34.25
C ASP A 9 13.76 -17.26 -34.51
N GLU A 10 12.46 -16.95 -34.68
CA GLU A 10 11.96 -15.58 -34.84
C GLU A 10 12.19 -14.74 -33.58
N LEU A 11 11.79 -15.23 -32.41
CA LEU A 11 12.02 -14.55 -31.12
C LEU A 11 13.51 -14.37 -30.85
N ARG A 12 14.33 -15.39 -31.15
CA ARG A 12 15.78 -15.34 -30.97
C ARG A 12 16.44 -14.28 -31.85
N SER A 13 15.88 -14.02 -33.04
CA SER A 13 16.36 -12.98 -33.97
C SER A 13 16.13 -11.56 -33.46
N GLN A 14 15.16 -11.36 -32.57
CA GLN A 14 14.88 -10.07 -31.93
C GLN A 14 15.85 -9.79 -30.76
N LEU A 15 16.43 -10.83 -30.15
CA LEU A 15 17.43 -10.69 -29.10
C LEU A 15 18.80 -10.33 -29.69
N SER A 16 19.24 -9.09 -29.51
CA SER A 16 20.59 -8.62 -29.88
C SER A 16 21.63 -9.04 -28.84
N CYS A 17 21.82 -10.36 -28.67
CA CYS A 17 22.80 -10.92 -27.75
C CYS A 17 23.44 -12.21 -28.30
N GLY A 18 24.77 -12.24 -28.32
CA GLY A 18 25.57 -13.31 -28.95
C GLY A 18 26.17 -14.35 -28.00
N PHE A 19 25.73 -14.39 -26.73
CA PHE A 19 26.23 -15.39 -25.77
C PHE A 19 25.55 -16.74 -26.00
N GLU A 20 26.30 -17.73 -26.47
CA GLU A 20 25.82 -19.11 -26.69
C GLU A 20 25.26 -19.76 -25.41
N GLN A 21 25.73 -19.33 -24.23
CA GLN A 21 25.23 -19.81 -22.95
C GLN A 21 23.73 -19.56 -22.76
N LEU A 22 23.18 -18.50 -23.37
CA LEU A 22 21.76 -18.16 -23.27
C LEU A 22 20.88 -19.16 -24.02
N ASP A 23 21.39 -19.75 -25.10
CA ASP A 23 20.59 -20.60 -25.99
C ASP A 23 20.06 -21.86 -25.28
N THR A 24 20.75 -22.30 -24.22
CA THR A 24 20.31 -23.44 -23.40
C THR A 24 19.07 -23.17 -22.55
N ALA A 25 18.84 -21.91 -22.14
CA ALA A 25 17.71 -21.50 -21.31
C ALA A 25 16.66 -20.69 -22.08
N PHE A 26 17.00 -20.24 -23.30
CA PHE A 26 16.18 -19.32 -24.08
C PHE A 26 14.80 -19.89 -24.41
N GLU A 27 14.72 -21.15 -24.85
CA GLU A 27 13.45 -21.82 -25.16
C GLU A 27 12.49 -21.76 -23.95
N GLY A 28 12.94 -22.21 -22.78
CA GLY A 28 12.13 -22.19 -21.56
C GLY A 28 11.71 -20.79 -21.12
N CYS A 29 12.61 -19.80 -21.24
CA CYS A 29 12.29 -18.41 -20.91
C CYS A 29 11.24 -17.82 -21.86
N MET A 30 11.30 -18.14 -23.16
CA MET A 30 10.35 -17.64 -24.15
C MET A 30 8.99 -18.33 -24.07
N GLU A 31 8.96 -19.63 -23.77
CA GLU A 31 7.71 -20.34 -23.51
C GLU A 31 6.96 -19.79 -22.30
N ASP A 32 7.70 -19.41 -21.24
CA ASP A 32 7.13 -18.75 -20.06
C ASP A 32 6.69 -17.31 -20.37
N ALA A 33 7.53 -16.54 -21.08
CA ALA A 33 7.20 -15.18 -21.50
C ALA A 33 5.93 -15.11 -22.34
N VAL A 34 5.81 -15.95 -23.37
CA VAL A 34 4.62 -15.98 -24.25
C VAL A 34 3.37 -16.49 -23.52
N ALA A 35 3.54 -17.31 -22.48
CA ALA A 35 2.41 -17.80 -21.68
C ALA A 35 1.82 -16.72 -20.75
N ARG A 36 2.62 -15.74 -20.34
CA ARG A 36 2.27 -14.76 -19.30
C ARG A 36 2.06 -13.34 -19.82
N LEU A 37 2.81 -12.96 -20.85
CA LEU A 37 2.84 -11.59 -21.35
C LEU A 37 2.08 -11.47 -22.67
N SER A 38 1.63 -10.25 -22.95
CA SER A 38 1.18 -9.84 -24.27
C SER A 38 2.32 -9.89 -25.29
N THR A 39 1.99 -9.88 -26.58
CA THR A 39 2.99 -9.79 -27.65
C THR A 39 3.89 -8.57 -27.52
N ASP A 40 3.32 -7.43 -27.09
CA ASP A 40 4.09 -6.22 -26.83
C ASP A 40 4.99 -6.39 -25.61
N GLY A 41 4.50 -7.03 -24.54
CA GLY A 41 5.29 -7.37 -23.36
C GLY A 41 6.49 -8.27 -23.67
N VAL A 42 6.31 -9.31 -24.50
CA VAL A 42 7.42 -10.18 -24.97
C VAL A 42 8.44 -9.38 -25.78
N ARG A 43 7.98 -8.47 -26.64
CA ARG A 43 8.88 -7.60 -27.39
C ARG A 43 9.66 -6.66 -26.45
N THR A 44 8.99 -6.02 -25.50
CA THR A 44 9.63 -5.17 -24.50
C THR A 44 10.66 -5.94 -23.66
N LEU A 45 10.37 -7.19 -23.31
CA LEU A 45 11.32 -8.09 -22.65
C LEU A 45 12.58 -8.32 -23.50
N LEU A 46 12.42 -8.64 -24.79
CA LEU A 46 13.56 -8.89 -25.68
C LEU A 46 14.38 -7.63 -25.98
N ASP A 47 13.72 -6.48 -26.12
CA ASP A 47 14.36 -5.17 -26.25
C ASP A 47 15.16 -4.82 -24.98
N GLY A 48 14.59 -5.06 -23.79
CA GLY A 48 15.25 -4.88 -22.50
C GLY A 48 16.46 -5.82 -22.32
N ALA A 49 16.31 -7.10 -22.67
CA ALA A 49 17.40 -8.07 -22.62
C ALA A 49 18.55 -7.70 -23.58
N SER A 50 18.22 -7.17 -24.76
CA SER A 50 19.19 -6.62 -25.72
C SER A 50 19.95 -5.43 -25.13
N LEU A 51 19.24 -4.51 -24.46
CA LEU A 51 19.83 -3.37 -23.76
C LEU A 51 20.82 -3.82 -22.67
N ILE A 52 20.45 -4.84 -21.89
CA ILE A 52 21.29 -5.44 -20.83
C ILE A 52 22.46 -6.24 -21.43
N CYS A 53 22.35 -6.77 -22.65
CA CYS A 53 23.50 -7.41 -23.29
C CYS A 53 24.55 -6.37 -23.72
N MET A 54 24.11 -5.20 -24.22
CA MET A 54 24.98 -4.12 -24.71
C MET A 54 25.88 -3.50 -23.63
N ILE A 55 25.53 -3.61 -22.33
CA ILE A 55 26.37 -3.08 -21.24
C ILE A 55 27.66 -3.89 -21.03
N GLY A 56 27.80 -5.06 -21.64
CA GLY A 56 29.06 -5.83 -21.65
C GLY A 56 29.43 -6.45 -20.29
N ARG A 57 28.44 -6.88 -19.49
CA ARG A 57 28.63 -7.44 -18.13
C ARG A 57 28.48 -8.96 -18.05
N GLY A 58 28.65 -9.67 -19.18
CA GLY A 58 28.49 -11.13 -19.27
C GLY A 58 27.06 -11.56 -19.55
N PHE A 59 26.82 -12.86 -19.65
CA PHE A 59 25.52 -13.44 -20.01
C PHE A 59 24.54 -13.52 -18.82
N GLU A 60 25.05 -13.64 -17.59
CA GLU A 60 24.23 -13.88 -16.39
C GLU A 60 23.16 -12.80 -16.15
N PRO A 61 23.42 -11.48 -16.26
CA PRO A 61 22.37 -10.47 -16.11
C PRO A 61 21.24 -10.61 -17.14
N VAL A 62 21.58 -10.96 -18.39
CA VAL A 62 20.61 -11.16 -19.46
C VAL A 62 19.75 -12.39 -19.16
N GLN A 63 20.37 -13.48 -18.71
CA GLN A 63 19.68 -14.71 -18.35
C GLN A 63 18.71 -14.51 -17.18
N VAL A 64 19.15 -13.87 -16.10
CA VAL A 64 18.30 -13.59 -14.93
C VAL A 64 17.12 -12.69 -15.33
N TYR A 65 17.38 -11.65 -16.13
CA TYR A 65 16.31 -10.77 -16.59
C TYR A 65 15.26 -11.51 -17.45
N LEU A 66 15.70 -12.34 -18.41
CA LEU A 66 14.79 -13.13 -19.24
C LEU A 66 13.99 -14.16 -18.44
N ALA A 67 14.55 -14.69 -17.35
CA ALA A 67 13.91 -15.70 -16.52
C ALA A 67 12.89 -15.11 -15.52
N GLU A 68 13.20 -13.98 -14.89
CA GLU A 68 12.39 -13.45 -13.78
C GLU A 68 11.31 -12.46 -14.26
N MET A 69 11.60 -11.66 -15.29
CA MET A 69 10.71 -10.56 -15.67
C MET A 69 9.33 -10.97 -16.22
N PRO A 70 9.13 -12.14 -16.88
CA PRO A 70 7.79 -12.58 -17.25
C PRO A 70 6.82 -12.70 -16.08
N GLU A 71 7.22 -13.36 -14.99
CA GLU A 71 6.39 -13.51 -13.80
C GLU A 71 6.16 -12.16 -13.10
N ILE A 72 7.20 -11.32 -13.02
CA ILE A 72 7.09 -9.98 -12.43
C ILE A 72 6.14 -9.09 -13.24
N GLY A 73 6.22 -9.15 -14.58
CA GLY A 73 5.36 -8.38 -15.48
C GLY A 73 3.91 -8.82 -15.45
N GLU A 74 3.64 -10.12 -15.29
CA GLU A 74 2.27 -10.63 -15.09
C GLU A 74 1.70 -10.17 -13.74
N ALA A 75 2.49 -10.25 -12.68
CA ALA A 75 2.03 -9.94 -11.32
C ALA A 75 1.83 -8.44 -11.06
N LEU A 76 2.72 -7.60 -11.59
CA LEU A 76 2.75 -6.16 -11.31
C LEU A 76 2.34 -5.28 -12.49
N GLY A 77 2.17 -5.86 -13.68
CA GLY A 77 1.90 -5.15 -14.92
C GLY A 77 3.14 -5.02 -15.81
N GLU A 78 2.96 -5.16 -17.13
CA GLU A 78 4.06 -5.28 -18.10
C GLU A 78 4.98 -4.05 -18.16
N GLY A 79 4.52 -2.88 -17.70
CA GLY A 79 5.30 -1.64 -17.65
C GLY A 79 6.59 -1.76 -16.83
N VAL A 80 6.60 -2.62 -15.80
CA VAL A 80 7.79 -2.86 -14.95
C VAL A 80 8.97 -3.45 -15.73
N ILE A 81 8.71 -4.16 -16.83
CA ILE A 81 9.74 -4.78 -17.67
C ILE A 81 10.67 -3.71 -18.25
N GLU A 82 10.07 -2.63 -18.78
CA GLU A 82 10.82 -1.50 -19.30
C GLU A 82 11.52 -0.73 -18.16
N THR A 83 10.82 -0.49 -17.05
CA THR A 83 11.38 0.18 -15.86
C THR A 83 12.66 -0.49 -15.37
N VAL A 84 12.67 -1.82 -15.24
CA VAL A 84 13.86 -2.57 -14.81
C VAL A 84 14.99 -2.47 -15.83
N SER A 85 14.70 -2.59 -17.13
CA SER A 85 15.75 -2.48 -18.15
C SER A 85 16.41 -1.09 -18.16
N LYS A 86 15.61 -0.02 -17.98
CA LYS A 86 16.07 1.36 -17.85
C LYS A 86 16.87 1.57 -16.56
N ALA A 87 16.46 0.94 -15.46
CA ALA A 87 17.21 0.94 -14.21
C ALA A 87 18.59 0.29 -14.41
N VAL A 88 18.66 -0.91 -14.99
CA VAL A 88 19.95 -1.58 -15.28
C VAL A 88 20.85 -0.71 -16.17
N TRP A 89 20.28 -0.12 -17.23
CA TRP A 89 21.01 0.82 -18.09
C TRP A 89 21.56 2.01 -17.31
N THR A 90 20.74 2.62 -16.45
CA THR A 90 21.15 3.75 -15.60
C THR A 90 22.27 3.35 -14.65
N MET A 91 22.13 2.21 -13.95
CA MET A 91 23.16 1.70 -13.04
C MET A 91 24.48 1.40 -13.77
N SER A 92 24.42 0.90 -15.00
CA SER A 92 25.61 0.59 -15.83
C SER A 92 26.48 1.81 -16.14
N ARG A 93 25.89 3.01 -16.11
CA ARG A 93 26.56 4.30 -16.36
C ARG A 93 27.17 4.91 -15.10
N THR A 94 27.11 4.19 -13.98
CA THR A 94 27.75 4.55 -12.72
C THR A 94 28.92 3.61 -12.43
N PRO A 95 29.78 3.92 -11.44
CA PRO A 95 30.79 2.97 -10.95
C PRO A 95 30.20 1.66 -10.39
N ASN A 96 28.89 1.60 -10.13
CA ASN A 96 28.20 0.48 -9.46
C ASN A 96 27.84 -0.69 -10.39
N GLY A 97 28.42 -0.80 -11.59
CA GLY A 97 28.06 -1.85 -12.54
C GLY A 97 28.25 -3.30 -12.04
N LYS A 98 28.99 -3.54 -10.95
CA LYS A 98 29.07 -4.85 -10.29
C LYS A 98 27.82 -5.22 -9.48
N ALA A 99 26.98 -4.24 -9.14
CA ALA A 99 25.74 -4.43 -8.39
C ALA A 99 24.56 -4.85 -9.29
N ILE A 100 24.71 -4.81 -10.62
CA ILE A 100 23.62 -5.12 -11.58
C ILE A 100 23.08 -6.54 -11.40
N LEU A 101 23.96 -7.54 -11.33
CA LEU A 101 23.53 -8.92 -11.15
C LEU A 101 22.85 -9.13 -9.77
N PRO A 102 23.46 -8.72 -8.65
CA PRO A 102 22.77 -8.75 -7.35
C PRO A 102 21.42 -8.03 -7.38
N PHE A 103 21.32 -6.86 -8.03
CA PHE A 103 20.07 -6.11 -8.15
C PHE A 103 18.99 -6.92 -8.87
N LEU A 104 19.30 -7.47 -10.03
CA LEU A 104 18.36 -8.34 -10.78
C LEU A 104 17.93 -9.55 -9.95
N GLN A 105 18.84 -10.15 -9.18
CA GLN A 105 18.54 -11.29 -8.31
C GLN A 105 17.61 -10.95 -7.14
N THR A 106 17.45 -9.68 -6.78
CA THR A 106 16.48 -9.26 -5.75
C THR A 106 15.04 -9.13 -6.27
N LEU A 107 14.85 -8.97 -7.59
CA LEU A 107 13.57 -8.50 -8.14
C LEU A 107 12.44 -9.50 -7.96
N GLY A 108 12.71 -10.81 -8.09
CA GLY A 108 11.69 -11.83 -7.88
C GLY A 108 11.18 -11.87 -6.44
N GLU A 109 12.03 -11.60 -5.44
CA GLU A 109 11.58 -11.50 -4.05
C GLU A 109 10.88 -10.17 -3.77
N ALA A 110 11.40 -9.07 -4.31
CA ALA A 110 10.75 -7.77 -4.19
C ALA A 110 9.34 -7.76 -4.79
N SER A 111 9.13 -8.39 -5.95
CA SER A 111 7.80 -8.46 -6.56
C SER A 111 6.81 -9.23 -5.70
N ARG A 112 7.20 -10.39 -5.14
CA ARG A 112 6.34 -11.22 -4.28
C ARG A 112 6.05 -10.61 -2.91
N ARG A 113 7.00 -9.85 -2.35
CA ARG A 113 6.84 -9.25 -1.01
C ARG A 113 6.10 -7.93 -1.04
N LEU A 114 6.24 -7.16 -2.12
CA LEU A 114 5.61 -5.84 -2.26
C LEU A 114 4.26 -5.94 -2.99
N SER A 115 4.11 -6.89 -3.91
CA SER A 115 2.86 -7.22 -4.62
C SER A 115 2.12 -6.00 -5.22
N SER A 116 2.87 -4.94 -5.55
CA SER A 116 2.35 -3.67 -6.03
C SER A 116 3.39 -3.00 -6.93
N GLU A 117 2.96 -2.55 -8.11
CA GLU A 117 3.82 -1.82 -9.07
C GLU A 117 4.48 -0.61 -8.42
N ASP A 118 3.69 0.16 -7.65
CA ASP A 118 4.15 1.39 -7.00
C ASP A 118 5.22 1.10 -5.95
N LEU A 119 4.96 0.15 -5.04
CA LEU A 119 5.95 -0.26 -4.05
C LEU A 119 7.21 -0.86 -4.68
N PHE A 120 7.06 -1.64 -5.76
CA PHE A 120 8.19 -2.19 -6.49
C PHE A 120 9.04 -1.08 -7.13
N CYS A 121 8.42 -0.05 -7.72
CA CYS A 121 9.11 1.11 -8.23
C CYS A 121 9.79 1.91 -7.10
N GLN A 122 9.14 2.10 -5.96
CA GLN A 122 9.72 2.74 -4.78
C GLN A 122 10.92 1.95 -4.24
N TYR A 123 10.86 0.62 -4.22
CA TYR A 123 11.99 -0.23 -3.89
C TYR A 123 13.18 -0.01 -4.83
N ILE A 124 12.94 0.05 -6.15
CA ILE A 124 14.00 0.39 -7.10
C ILE A 124 14.57 1.77 -6.77
N ASN A 125 13.74 2.78 -6.53
CA ASN A 125 14.20 4.12 -6.16
C ASN A 125 15.08 4.10 -4.90
N LEU A 126 14.68 3.38 -3.84
CA LEU A 126 15.51 3.23 -2.63
C LEU A 126 16.90 2.65 -2.91
N VAL A 127 16.99 1.66 -3.80
CA VAL A 127 18.27 1.08 -4.21
C VAL A 127 19.14 2.13 -4.92
N PHE A 128 18.54 2.96 -5.77
CA PHE A 128 19.25 4.02 -6.48
C PHE A 128 19.64 5.18 -5.57
N ASP A 129 18.77 5.60 -4.64
CA ASP A 129 19.04 6.64 -3.65
C ASP A 129 20.22 6.24 -2.75
N MET A 130 20.24 4.99 -2.28
CA MET A 130 21.36 4.42 -1.53
C MET A 130 22.64 4.44 -2.37
N ALA A 131 22.55 3.98 -3.63
CA ALA A 131 23.69 3.95 -4.54
C ALA A 131 24.27 5.35 -4.77
N GLU A 132 23.42 6.35 -5.03
CA GLU A 132 23.82 7.74 -5.23
C GLU A 132 24.46 8.33 -3.97
N ALA A 133 23.81 8.19 -2.81
CA ALA A 133 24.28 8.76 -1.55
C ALA A 133 25.62 8.18 -1.07
N THR A 134 25.98 6.97 -1.51
CA THR A 134 27.18 6.25 -1.04
C THR A 134 28.27 6.10 -2.11
N THR A 135 28.00 6.51 -3.35
CA THR A 135 29.01 6.58 -4.42
C THR A 135 29.93 7.78 -4.20
N ARG A 136 31.25 7.59 -4.30
CA ARG A 136 32.23 8.65 -3.99
C ARG A 136 33.00 9.13 -5.22
N SER A 137 33.53 10.34 -5.12
CA SER A 137 34.48 10.91 -6.07
C SER A 137 35.83 11.13 -5.40
N THR A 138 36.91 10.72 -6.06
CA THR A 138 38.28 11.04 -5.62
C THR A 138 38.65 12.51 -5.78
N HIS A 139 37.99 13.24 -6.70
CA HIS A 139 38.35 14.62 -7.07
C HIS A 139 37.12 15.56 -7.15
N GLY A 140 35.99 15.20 -6.53
CA GLY A 140 34.79 16.03 -6.41
C GLY A 140 33.90 16.17 -7.65
N PHE A 141 34.40 15.89 -8.87
CA PHE A 141 33.64 16.14 -10.11
C PHE A 141 33.12 14.88 -10.82
N HIS A 142 33.77 13.73 -10.62
CA HIS A 142 33.36 12.47 -11.25
C HIS A 142 33.25 11.37 -10.20
N ALA A 143 32.06 10.78 -10.07
CA ALA A 143 31.86 9.55 -9.32
C ALA A 143 32.77 8.45 -9.90
N THR A 144 33.77 8.02 -9.16
CA THR A 144 34.78 7.05 -9.62
C THR A 144 34.89 5.83 -8.70
N ILE A 145 34.37 5.94 -7.47
CA ILE A 145 34.41 4.87 -6.48
C ILE A 145 32.97 4.34 -6.31
N PRO A 146 32.72 3.04 -6.54
CA PRO A 146 31.41 2.46 -6.32
C PRO A 146 30.99 2.55 -4.85
N SER A 147 29.68 2.52 -4.63
CA SER A 147 29.09 2.32 -3.30
C SER A 147 29.69 1.05 -2.68
N PRO A 148 30.36 1.16 -1.52
CA PRO A 148 31.01 0.01 -0.91
C PRO A 148 30.02 -0.99 -0.33
N GLY A 149 28.87 -0.52 0.20
CA GLY A 149 27.86 -1.38 0.83
C GLY A 149 26.72 -1.84 -0.08
N LEU A 150 26.57 -1.28 -1.29
CA LEU A 150 25.42 -1.60 -2.16
C LEU A 150 25.33 -3.10 -2.54
N PRO A 151 26.42 -3.75 -3.02
CA PRO A 151 26.35 -5.19 -3.34
C PRO A 151 26.02 -6.03 -2.10
N ASP A 152 26.57 -5.67 -0.95
CA ASP A 152 26.34 -6.37 0.31
C ASP A 152 24.88 -6.24 0.78
N MET A 153 24.30 -5.05 0.64
CA MET A 153 22.89 -4.79 0.92
C MET A 153 21.98 -5.62 0.01
N LEU A 154 22.24 -5.62 -1.30
CA LEU A 154 21.43 -6.36 -2.28
C LEU A 154 21.45 -7.87 -1.99
N ASN A 155 22.59 -8.43 -1.59
CA ASN A 155 22.70 -9.83 -1.20
C ASN A 155 21.86 -10.18 0.05
N HIS A 156 21.58 -9.22 0.94
CA HIS A 156 20.73 -9.40 2.11
C HIS A 156 19.27 -8.97 1.89
N MET A 157 18.97 -8.36 0.75
CA MET A 157 17.67 -7.77 0.49
C MET A 157 16.52 -8.79 0.54
N PRO A 158 16.65 -10.02 0.01
CA PRO A 158 15.58 -11.01 0.16
C PRO A 158 15.21 -11.26 1.63
N TYR A 159 16.20 -11.30 2.52
CA TYR A 159 15.94 -11.44 3.96
C TYR A 159 15.27 -10.18 4.52
N LEU A 160 15.75 -8.99 4.18
CA LEU A 160 15.20 -7.72 4.69
C LEU A 160 13.74 -7.50 4.27
N LEU A 161 13.39 -7.78 3.01
CA LEU A 161 12.02 -7.70 2.48
C LEU A 161 11.04 -8.70 3.15
N ASN A 162 11.58 -9.75 3.77
CA ASN A 162 10.81 -10.69 4.57
C ASN A 162 10.63 -10.24 6.03
N GLN A 163 11.38 -9.24 6.49
CA GLN A 163 11.32 -8.78 7.89
C GLN A 163 10.72 -7.38 8.03
N LEU A 164 10.81 -6.53 7.01
CA LEU A 164 10.49 -5.11 7.10
C LEU A 164 9.39 -4.73 6.12
N SER A 165 8.57 -3.73 6.50
CA SER A 165 7.78 -2.95 5.56
C SER A 165 8.70 -2.15 4.64
N LEU A 166 8.16 -1.57 3.56
CA LEU A 166 9.01 -0.78 2.66
C LEU A 166 9.53 0.49 3.36
N GLU A 167 8.72 1.08 4.24
CA GLU A 167 9.11 2.19 5.12
C GLU A 167 10.22 1.77 6.10
N GLY A 168 10.07 0.62 6.77
CA GLY A 168 11.09 0.11 7.69
C GLY A 168 12.42 -0.19 6.98
N LEU A 169 12.35 -0.70 5.74
CA LEU A 169 13.53 -0.88 4.90
C LEU A 169 14.20 0.46 4.58
N LYS A 170 13.42 1.47 4.17
CA LYS A 170 13.92 2.83 3.92
C LYS A 170 14.64 3.39 5.15
N ASN A 171 14.01 3.34 6.32
CA ASN A 171 14.58 3.83 7.58
C ASN A 171 15.89 3.12 7.94
N TRP A 172 15.95 1.79 7.73
CA TRP A 172 17.16 1.02 7.97
C TRP A 172 18.29 1.40 6.98
N ILE A 173 17.96 1.62 5.70
CA ILE A 173 18.93 2.10 4.70
C ILE A 173 19.44 3.49 5.05
N ASP A 174 18.53 4.44 5.30
CA ASP A 174 18.84 5.84 5.60
C ASP A 174 19.74 5.97 6.83
N TYR A 175 19.48 5.18 7.88
CA TYR A 175 20.35 5.13 9.05
C TYR A 175 21.77 4.67 8.69
N GLY A 176 21.89 3.60 7.91
CA GLY A 176 23.17 3.04 7.47
C GLY A 176 23.97 4.02 6.59
N VAL A 177 23.29 4.69 5.67
CA VAL A 177 23.89 5.73 4.82
C VAL A 177 24.38 6.89 5.68
N MET A 178 23.51 7.46 6.52
CA MET A 178 23.80 8.66 7.32
C MET A 178 24.97 8.47 8.29
N HIS A 179 25.04 7.33 8.99
CA HIS A 179 26.02 7.12 10.06
C HIS A 179 27.36 6.53 9.58
N TYR A 180 27.41 5.95 8.38
CA TYR A 180 28.60 5.26 7.86
C TYR A 180 29.10 5.79 6.52
N VAL A 181 28.59 6.94 6.05
CA VAL A 181 28.98 7.55 4.76
C VAL A 181 30.48 7.74 4.60
N GLU A 182 31.22 8.04 5.68
CA GLU A 182 32.68 8.26 5.64
C GLU A 182 33.50 6.99 5.88
N HIS A 183 32.88 5.88 6.32
CA HIS A 183 33.55 4.67 6.79
C HIS A 183 33.18 3.42 5.98
N PRO A 184 33.84 3.14 4.84
CA PRO A 184 33.45 2.06 3.91
C PRO A 184 33.31 0.68 4.55
N GLU A 185 34.27 0.27 5.38
CA GLU A 185 34.23 -1.08 6.00
C GLU A 185 33.09 -1.18 7.02
N ARG A 186 32.86 -0.14 7.83
CA ARG A 186 31.72 -0.13 8.76
C ARG A 186 30.38 -0.08 8.03
N GLN A 187 30.33 0.58 6.87
CA GLN A 187 29.16 0.58 6.01
C GLN A 187 28.85 -0.84 5.51
N LYS A 188 29.86 -1.61 5.08
CA LYS A 188 29.69 -3.02 4.72
C LYS A 188 29.23 -3.84 5.92
N ASP A 189 29.86 -3.67 7.09
CA ASP A 189 29.45 -4.36 8.32
C ASP A 189 27.98 -4.07 8.67
N TYR A 190 27.51 -2.84 8.42
CA TYR A 190 26.11 -2.48 8.60
C TYR A 190 25.20 -3.20 7.58
N PHE A 191 25.48 -3.08 6.28
CA PHE A 191 24.63 -3.64 5.23
C PHE A 191 24.70 -5.17 5.10
N THR A 192 25.67 -5.81 5.77
CA THR A 192 25.75 -7.27 5.94
C THR A 192 25.12 -7.79 7.25
N LEU A 193 24.42 -6.93 8.00
CA LEU A 193 23.85 -7.26 9.31
C LEU A 193 24.90 -7.78 10.31
N GLN A 194 26.17 -7.41 10.16
CA GLN A 194 27.24 -7.83 11.08
C GLN A 194 27.34 -6.89 12.28
N SER A 195 27.15 -5.59 12.07
CA SER A 195 27.21 -4.60 13.14
C SER A 195 26.03 -4.73 14.12
N ALA A 196 26.29 -4.43 15.40
CA ALA A 196 25.26 -4.44 16.44
C ALA A 196 24.15 -3.43 16.12
N ASP A 197 24.53 -2.24 15.64
CA ASP A 197 23.62 -1.17 15.28
C ASP A 197 22.69 -1.59 14.15
N SER A 198 23.20 -2.25 13.11
CA SER A 198 22.38 -2.73 11.99
C SER A 198 21.30 -3.70 12.45
N LYS A 199 21.64 -4.63 13.35
CA LYS A 199 20.66 -5.54 13.95
C LYS A 199 19.67 -4.79 14.83
N ALA A 200 20.12 -3.82 15.62
CA ALA A 200 19.26 -3.04 16.49
C ALA A 200 18.23 -2.21 15.71
N ILE A 201 18.67 -1.50 14.66
CA ILE A 201 17.78 -0.74 13.78
C ILE A 201 16.83 -1.70 13.05
N MET A 202 17.32 -2.81 12.49
CA MET A 202 16.44 -3.79 11.84
C MET A 202 15.39 -4.37 12.79
N GLN A 203 15.73 -4.66 14.05
CA GLN A 203 14.72 -5.09 15.04
C GLN A 203 13.73 -3.98 15.41
N ARG A 204 14.15 -2.71 15.42
CA ARG A 204 13.27 -1.57 15.66
C ARG A 204 12.29 -1.36 14.52
N GLU A 205 12.77 -1.43 13.28
CA GLU A 205 11.95 -1.28 12.06
C GLU A 205 11.10 -2.53 11.76
N ARG A 206 11.39 -3.67 12.42
CA ARG A 206 10.56 -4.87 12.37
C ARG A 206 9.38 -4.74 13.32
N HIS A 207 8.43 -3.91 12.93
CA HIS A 207 7.19 -3.69 13.67
C HIS A 207 5.96 -4.10 12.85
N GLY A 208 4.84 -4.23 13.54
CA GLY A 208 3.55 -4.60 12.96
C GLY A 208 3.45 -5.98 12.33
N THR A 209 2.30 -6.18 11.67
CA THR A 209 1.97 -7.34 10.87
C THR A 209 2.09 -6.95 9.40
N LEU A 210 3.05 -7.54 8.69
CA LEU A 210 3.20 -7.34 7.25
C LEU A 210 2.05 -8.00 6.48
N PHE A 211 1.45 -7.28 5.53
CA PHE A 211 0.35 -7.82 4.75
C PHE A 211 0.75 -9.07 3.96
N ALA A 212 1.95 -9.08 3.37
CA ALA A 212 2.48 -10.20 2.61
C ALA A 212 2.51 -11.53 3.41
N ASP A 213 2.65 -11.46 4.75
CA ASP A 213 2.67 -12.67 5.60
C ASP A 213 1.26 -13.24 5.87
N ILE A 214 0.23 -12.43 5.68
CA ILE A 214 -1.16 -12.75 6.03
C ILE A 214 -2.10 -12.73 4.83
N GLU A 215 -1.64 -12.31 3.66
CA GLU A 215 -2.43 -12.15 2.44
C GLU A 215 -3.26 -13.40 2.13
N ARG A 216 -2.65 -14.59 2.19
CA ARG A 216 -3.37 -15.86 1.98
C ARG A 216 -4.51 -16.07 2.98
N LYS A 217 -4.33 -15.65 4.23
CA LYS A 217 -5.39 -15.73 5.26
C LYS A 217 -6.50 -14.71 4.97
N MET A 218 -6.12 -13.51 4.52
CA MET A 218 -7.08 -12.46 4.15
C MET A 218 -7.89 -12.82 2.90
N ASN A 219 -7.27 -13.47 1.92
CA ASN A 219 -7.96 -14.07 0.77
C ASN A 219 -9.02 -15.09 1.22
N MET A 220 -8.67 -15.99 2.14
CA MET A 220 -9.62 -16.97 2.68
C MET A 220 -10.72 -16.31 3.52
N TYR A 221 -10.42 -15.24 4.23
CA TYR A 221 -11.39 -14.43 4.98
C TYR A 221 -12.42 -13.79 4.05
N MET A 222 -11.96 -13.10 3.00
CA MET A 222 -12.82 -12.50 1.98
C MET A 222 -13.69 -13.55 1.26
N LYS A 223 -13.08 -14.67 0.86
CA LYS A 223 -13.81 -15.77 0.21
C LYS A 223 -14.84 -16.42 1.12
N GLY A 224 -14.49 -16.67 2.38
CA GLY A 224 -15.28 -17.46 3.31
C GLY A 224 -16.43 -16.69 3.96
N LEU A 225 -16.19 -15.43 4.35
CA LEU A 225 -17.18 -14.61 5.03
C LEU A 225 -17.87 -13.61 4.10
N TRP A 226 -17.17 -13.09 3.11
CA TRP A 226 -17.72 -12.03 2.25
C TRP A 226 -18.14 -12.53 0.86
N GLN A 227 -17.91 -13.82 0.56
CA GLN A 227 -18.16 -14.43 -0.75
C GLN A 227 -17.44 -13.69 -1.90
N GLU A 228 -16.36 -12.99 -1.59
CA GLU A 228 -15.51 -12.33 -2.57
C GLU A 228 -14.42 -13.29 -3.02
N HIS A 229 -14.66 -13.97 -4.14
CA HIS A 229 -13.78 -15.02 -4.66
C HIS A 229 -12.54 -14.50 -5.38
N GLU A 230 -12.57 -13.26 -5.85
CA GLU A 230 -11.57 -12.63 -6.70
C GLU A 230 -11.04 -11.34 -6.07
N ALA A 231 -10.98 -11.29 -4.73
CA ALA A 231 -10.38 -10.17 -4.03
C ALA A 231 -8.90 -10.04 -4.46
N PHE A 232 -8.59 -8.95 -5.16
CA PHE A 232 -7.23 -8.64 -5.58
C PHE A 232 -6.71 -7.52 -4.70
N PHE A 233 -5.69 -7.80 -3.89
CA PHE A 233 -5.10 -6.83 -2.97
C PHE A 233 -3.91 -6.15 -3.61
N VAL A 234 -3.82 -4.84 -3.42
CA VAL A 234 -2.66 -4.06 -3.89
C VAL A 234 -2.12 -3.23 -2.74
N PRO A 235 -1.01 -3.67 -2.12
CA PRO A 235 -0.43 -2.96 -0.98
C PRO A 235 0.08 -1.55 -1.33
N PHE A 236 0.02 -0.66 -0.35
CA PHE A 236 0.65 0.67 -0.37
C PHE A 236 1.39 0.94 0.95
N SER A 237 2.35 1.87 0.94
CA SER A 237 3.14 2.22 2.12
C SER A 237 2.81 3.62 2.59
N SER A 238 2.69 3.81 3.91
CA SER A 238 2.48 5.13 4.51
C SER A 238 3.75 6.00 4.60
N GLY A 239 4.92 5.41 4.35
CA GLY A 239 6.22 6.04 4.64
C GLY A 239 6.80 6.95 3.56
N PHE A 240 6.13 7.08 2.41
CA PHE A 240 6.67 7.78 1.23
C PHE A 240 5.92 9.07 0.88
N ASP A 241 4.69 9.24 1.36
CA ASP A 241 3.88 10.43 1.09
C ASP A 241 4.00 11.47 2.22
N GLU A 242 4.71 12.57 1.96
CA GLU A 242 4.91 13.64 2.95
C GLU A 242 3.70 14.59 3.07
N LEU A 243 2.85 14.69 2.04
CA LEU A 243 1.76 15.69 1.96
C LEU A 243 0.39 15.15 2.37
N ARG A 244 0.08 13.89 2.05
CA ARG A 244 -1.19 13.24 2.39
C ARG A 244 -0.93 11.76 2.62
N LYS A 245 -1.22 11.28 3.83
CA LYS A 245 -1.12 9.85 4.12
C LYS A 245 -2.08 9.09 3.20
N PRO A 246 -1.61 8.04 2.52
CA PRO A 246 -2.49 7.20 1.72
C PRO A 246 -3.50 6.50 2.63
N GLN A 247 -4.74 6.49 2.20
CA GLN A 247 -5.83 5.81 2.89
C GLN A 247 -6.21 4.54 2.10
N PRO A 248 -6.75 3.51 2.77
CA PRO A 248 -7.34 2.39 2.07
C PRO A 248 -8.44 2.85 1.09
N TYR A 249 -8.59 2.14 -0.02
CA TYR A 249 -9.67 2.38 -0.99
C TYR A 249 -9.81 1.17 -1.91
N PHE A 250 -10.91 1.09 -2.65
CA PHE A 250 -11.01 0.12 -3.74
C PHE A 250 -11.54 0.76 -5.01
N ASP A 251 -11.12 0.19 -6.13
CA ASP A 251 -11.60 0.53 -7.46
C ASP A 251 -11.55 -0.72 -8.37
N GLN A 252 -11.63 -0.51 -9.68
CA GLN A 252 -11.55 -1.59 -10.67
C GLN A 252 -10.20 -2.31 -10.69
N LEU A 253 -9.15 -1.70 -10.12
CA LEU A 253 -7.79 -2.22 -10.08
C LEU A 253 -7.47 -2.96 -8.78
N GLY A 254 -8.42 -3.06 -7.84
CA GLY A 254 -8.28 -3.89 -6.64
C GLY A 254 -8.57 -3.15 -5.32
N LEU A 255 -8.34 -3.86 -4.22
CA LEU A 255 -8.46 -3.37 -2.85
C LEU A 255 -7.10 -2.91 -2.35
N ARG A 256 -6.98 -1.62 -2.03
CA ARG A 256 -5.75 -0.98 -1.61
C ARG A 256 -5.64 -1.07 -0.10
N VAL A 257 -4.57 -1.70 0.35
CA VAL A 257 -4.36 -2.03 1.77
C VAL A 257 -2.97 -1.58 2.22
N PRO A 258 -2.77 -1.19 3.49
CA PRO A 258 -1.43 -0.89 3.99
C PRO A 258 -0.51 -2.12 3.92
N ASP A 259 0.77 -1.92 3.58
CA ASP A 259 1.79 -2.96 3.57
C ASP A 259 2.11 -3.49 4.97
N VAL A 260 1.85 -2.68 6.00
CA VAL A 260 1.95 -3.05 7.41
C VAL A 260 0.84 -2.43 8.26
N TYR A 261 0.35 -3.18 9.26
CA TYR A 261 -0.41 -2.64 10.38
C TYR A 261 0.28 -2.96 11.70
N ASP A 262 0.55 -1.94 12.50
CA ASP A 262 0.90 -2.13 13.90
C ASP A 262 -0.28 -2.66 14.72
N ASP A 263 0.02 -3.35 15.82
CA ASP A 263 -1.01 -3.65 16.82
C ASP A 263 -1.57 -2.32 17.35
N TYR A 264 -2.88 -2.23 17.45
CA TYR A 264 -3.53 -1.14 18.16
C TYR A 264 -3.46 -1.44 19.66
N GLU A 265 -2.96 -0.48 20.44
CA GLU A 265 -2.84 -0.58 21.89
C GLU A 265 -3.38 0.70 22.54
N ASN A 266 -4.32 0.55 23.47
CA ASN A 266 -4.79 1.63 24.32
C ASN A 266 -4.52 1.24 25.78
N ASP A 267 -3.37 1.65 26.29
CA ASP A 267 -2.91 1.31 27.65
C ASP A 267 -3.85 1.83 28.74
N VAL A 268 -4.55 2.94 28.49
CA VAL A 268 -5.47 3.55 29.46
C VAL A 268 -6.70 2.67 29.65
N LEU A 269 -7.22 2.10 28.56
CA LEU A 269 -8.41 1.23 28.59
C LEU A 269 -8.05 -0.26 28.66
N GLY A 270 -6.78 -0.62 28.53
CA GLY A 270 -6.31 -2.01 28.46
C GLY A 270 -6.79 -2.75 27.21
N GLU A 271 -7.11 -2.01 26.14
CA GLU A 271 -7.62 -2.56 24.89
C GLU A 271 -6.46 -2.85 23.94
N ARG A 272 -6.52 -3.98 23.24
CA ARG A 272 -5.52 -4.35 22.24
C ARG A 272 -6.15 -5.08 21.07
N VAL A 273 -5.79 -4.68 19.86
CA VAL A 273 -6.18 -5.33 18.61
C VAL A 273 -4.92 -5.65 17.81
N LYS A 274 -4.74 -6.92 17.46
CA LYS A 274 -3.59 -7.33 16.66
C LYS A 274 -3.67 -6.76 15.25
N GLY A 275 -2.54 -6.48 14.61
CA GLY A 275 -2.49 -6.03 13.22
C GLY A 275 -3.29 -6.96 12.28
N THR A 276 -3.27 -8.27 12.52
CA THR A 276 -4.10 -9.24 11.78
C THR A 276 -5.61 -8.97 11.86
N ASP A 277 -6.08 -8.49 13.01
CA ASP A 277 -7.48 -8.15 13.24
C ASP A 277 -7.81 -6.75 12.72
N ARG A 278 -6.84 -5.82 12.70
CA ARG A 278 -7.00 -4.54 11.99
C ARG A 278 -7.24 -4.74 10.50
N TYR A 279 -6.50 -5.64 9.85
CA TYR A 279 -6.79 -6.03 8.46
C TYR A 279 -8.18 -6.64 8.30
N ARG A 280 -8.68 -7.42 9.27
CA ARG A 280 -10.06 -7.95 9.21
C ARG A 280 -11.11 -6.84 9.32
N ALA A 281 -10.86 -5.83 10.16
CA ALA A 281 -11.72 -4.66 10.29
C ALA A 281 -11.78 -3.89 8.97
N LEU A 282 -10.61 -3.54 8.42
CA LEU A 282 -10.48 -2.85 7.13
C LEU A 282 -11.22 -3.61 6.02
N LEU A 283 -10.94 -4.90 5.88
CA LEU A 283 -11.53 -5.70 4.82
C LEU A 283 -13.04 -5.94 5.02
N ALA A 284 -13.50 -6.03 6.27
CA ALA A 284 -14.93 -6.06 6.57
C ALA A 284 -15.62 -4.77 6.13
N HIS A 285 -15.02 -3.61 6.45
CA HIS A 285 -15.53 -2.30 6.07
C HIS A 285 -15.65 -2.16 4.54
N MET A 286 -14.57 -2.47 3.81
CA MET A 286 -14.58 -2.38 2.34
C MET A 286 -15.56 -3.37 1.70
N ALA A 287 -15.63 -4.61 2.20
CA ALA A 287 -16.59 -5.60 1.72
C ALA A 287 -18.04 -5.17 2.01
N ALA A 288 -18.28 -4.54 3.16
CA ALA A 288 -19.57 -3.98 3.54
C ALA A 288 -20.00 -2.88 2.57
N HIS A 289 -19.10 -1.96 2.21
CA HIS A 289 -19.36 -0.98 1.16
C HIS A 289 -19.68 -1.63 -0.19
N ARG A 290 -18.88 -2.60 -0.64
CA ARG A 290 -19.12 -3.30 -1.92
C ARG A 290 -20.49 -3.98 -1.96
N ARG A 291 -20.99 -4.45 -0.81
CA ARG A 291 -22.28 -5.12 -0.69
C ARG A 291 -23.46 -4.15 -0.57
N TRP A 292 -23.32 -3.08 0.21
CA TRP A 292 -24.47 -2.25 0.62
C TRP A 292 -24.44 -0.82 0.09
N THR A 293 -23.29 -0.28 -0.28
CA THR A 293 -23.19 1.11 -0.78
C THR A 293 -23.57 1.19 -2.25
N LYS A 294 -24.38 2.19 -2.59
CA LYS A 294 -24.69 2.55 -3.97
C LYS A 294 -24.21 3.95 -4.26
N ALA A 295 -23.46 4.12 -5.35
CA ALA A 295 -22.92 5.42 -5.73
C ALA A 295 -24.02 6.47 -5.97
N ILE A 296 -23.87 7.63 -5.36
CA ILE A 296 -24.76 8.80 -5.46
C ILE A 296 -24.04 9.99 -6.11
N PHE A 297 -24.81 10.96 -6.61
CA PHE A 297 -24.25 12.10 -7.34
C PHE A 297 -23.66 13.15 -6.39
N ALA A 298 -22.34 13.30 -6.42
CA ALA A 298 -21.61 14.21 -5.55
C ALA A 298 -21.95 15.69 -5.82
N ASP A 299 -22.36 16.04 -7.04
CA ASP A 299 -22.72 17.41 -7.45
C ASP A 299 -23.92 17.97 -6.68
N ASN A 300 -24.74 17.10 -6.06
CA ASN A 300 -25.86 17.51 -5.21
C ASN A 300 -25.44 17.94 -3.80
N PHE A 301 -24.15 17.84 -3.46
CA PHE A 301 -23.63 18.02 -2.11
C PHE A 301 -22.47 19.03 -2.09
N SER A 302 -22.52 19.98 -1.15
CA SER A 302 -21.35 20.81 -0.81
C SER A 302 -20.25 19.97 -0.13
N PRO A 303 -18.99 20.46 -0.05
CA PRO A 303 -17.89 19.68 0.54
C PRO A 303 -18.17 19.16 1.97
N PHE A 304 -18.71 19.99 2.87
CA PHE A 304 -19.06 19.55 4.23
C PHE A 304 -20.18 18.51 4.27
N GLN A 305 -21.09 18.58 3.31
CA GLN A 305 -22.17 17.63 3.17
C GLN A 305 -21.68 16.28 2.63
N ARG A 306 -20.64 16.27 1.80
CA ARG A 306 -19.98 15.04 1.35
C ARG A 306 -19.31 14.33 2.52
N VAL A 307 -18.50 15.03 3.32
CA VAL A 307 -17.86 14.47 4.52
C VAL A 307 -18.87 13.86 5.49
N ALA A 308 -20.01 14.53 5.70
CA ALA A 308 -21.06 13.99 6.55
C ALA A 308 -21.73 12.76 5.94
N ALA A 309 -22.01 12.77 4.64
CA ALA A 309 -22.59 11.63 3.94
C ALA A 309 -21.66 10.41 3.97
N GLU A 310 -20.35 10.61 3.79
CA GLU A 310 -19.31 9.57 3.92
C GLU A 310 -19.35 8.95 5.32
N MET A 311 -19.22 9.76 6.38
CA MET A 311 -19.25 9.25 7.76
C MET A 311 -20.54 8.49 8.08
N PHE A 312 -21.70 8.98 7.65
CA PHE A 312 -22.98 8.30 7.87
C PHE A 312 -23.08 6.99 7.09
N GLU A 313 -22.56 6.94 5.86
CA GLU A 313 -22.53 5.73 5.06
C GLU A 313 -21.57 4.69 5.64
N ASP A 314 -20.38 5.10 6.08
CA ASP A 314 -19.45 4.24 6.82
C ASP A 314 -20.13 3.60 8.03
N THR A 315 -20.75 4.45 8.86
CA THR A 315 -21.49 4.03 10.06
C THR A 315 -22.59 3.02 9.71
N ARG A 316 -23.29 3.23 8.58
CA ARG A 316 -24.33 2.32 8.11
C ARG A 316 -23.79 0.97 7.68
N VAL A 317 -22.74 0.94 6.88
CA VAL A 317 -22.20 -0.34 6.40
C VAL A 317 -21.55 -1.13 7.54
N GLU A 318 -20.96 -0.45 8.52
CA GLU A 318 -20.44 -1.08 9.73
C GLU A 318 -21.55 -1.61 10.64
N TYR A 319 -22.62 -0.84 10.85
CA TYR A 319 -23.80 -1.30 11.59
C TYR A 319 -24.41 -2.56 10.93
N LEU A 320 -24.51 -2.57 9.59
CA LEU A 320 -24.96 -3.73 8.83
C LEU A 320 -24.01 -4.92 8.94
N ALA A 321 -22.70 -4.68 8.85
CA ALA A 321 -21.67 -5.69 9.04
C ALA A 321 -21.73 -6.30 10.45
N MET A 322 -21.95 -5.48 11.49
CA MET A 322 -22.13 -5.95 12.87
C MET A 322 -23.44 -6.73 13.06
N ARG A 323 -24.49 -6.40 12.31
CA ARG A 323 -25.75 -7.15 12.32
C ARG A 323 -25.61 -8.52 11.67
N GLU A 324 -24.86 -8.62 10.56
CA GLU A 324 -24.58 -9.90 9.89
C GLU A 324 -23.53 -10.73 10.64
N TYR A 325 -22.49 -10.08 11.16
CA TYR A 325 -21.37 -10.69 11.88
C TYR A 325 -21.19 -10.03 13.26
N PRO A 326 -21.90 -10.50 14.30
CA PRO A 326 -21.87 -9.89 15.63
C PRO A 326 -20.48 -9.79 16.27
N GLY A 327 -19.54 -10.65 15.87
CA GLY A 327 -18.14 -10.60 16.32
C GLY A 327 -17.38 -9.33 15.89
N LEU A 328 -17.84 -8.63 14.85
CA LEU A 328 -17.23 -7.37 14.40
C LEU A 328 -17.52 -6.22 15.37
N ARG A 329 -18.56 -6.31 16.20
CA ARG A 329 -18.92 -5.24 17.17
C ARG A 329 -17.75 -4.87 18.05
N ASN A 330 -17.15 -5.85 18.71
CA ASN A 330 -16.01 -5.61 19.60
C ASN A 330 -14.80 -5.05 18.82
N LEU A 331 -14.60 -5.49 17.58
CA LEU A 331 -13.47 -5.06 16.78
C LEU A 331 -13.61 -3.60 16.34
N PHE A 332 -14.76 -3.23 15.76
CA PHE A 332 -15.03 -1.86 15.34
C PHE A 332 -15.11 -0.91 16.54
N GLN A 333 -15.81 -1.27 17.62
CA GLN A 333 -15.92 -0.40 18.80
C GLN A 333 -14.56 -0.11 19.47
N VAL A 334 -13.66 -1.09 19.52
CA VAL A 334 -12.32 -0.88 20.10
C VAL A 334 -11.44 -0.02 19.19
N LEU A 335 -11.53 -0.21 17.86
CA LEU A 335 -10.74 0.55 16.90
C LEU A 335 -11.32 1.94 16.60
N HIS A 336 -12.60 2.16 16.90
CA HIS A 336 -13.23 3.46 16.73
C HIS A 336 -12.73 4.43 17.82
N PRO A 337 -12.34 5.67 17.47
CA PRO A 337 -12.04 6.68 18.46
C PRO A 337 -13.25 6.95 19.34
N LYS A 338 -13.02 7.32 20.61
CA LYS A 338 -14.09 7.58 21.58
C LYS A 338 -14.08 9.06 21.97
N PRO A 339 -14.48 9.98 21.06
CA PRO A 339 -14.40 11.41 21.31
C PRO A 339 -15.19 11.80 22.57
N ILE A 340 -14.63 12.67 23.41
CA ILE A 340 -15.31 13.20 24.59
C ILE A 340 -16.13 14.43 24.17
N GLU A 341 -17.40 14.46 24.55
CA GLU A 341 -18.40 15.44 24.05
C GLU A 341 -17.98 16.92 24.14
N GLU A 342 -17.23 17.30 25.18
CA GLU A 342 -16.88 18.69 25.48
C GLU A 342 -15.43 19.05 25.09
N ASP A 343 -14.72 18.17 24.38
CA ASP A 343 -13.30 18.39 24.07
C ASP A 343 -13.07 19.44 22.98
N CYS A 344 -14.00 19.55 22.03
CA CYS A 344 -13.93 20.58 20.99
C CYS A 344 -14.68 21.84 21.40
N ASP A 345 -14.01 23.01 21.41
CA ASP A 345 -14.64 24.29 21.74
C ASP A 345 -15.34 24.89 20.50
N PRO A 346 -16.69 24.84 20.41
CA PRO A 346 -17.42 25.27 19.22
C PRO A 346 -17.39 26.79 18.99
N THR A 347 -16.80 27.56 19.92
CA THR A 347 -16.63 29.02 19.77
C THR A 347 -15.25 29.41 19.20
N LYS A 348 -14.32 28.46 19.12
CA LYS A 348 -12.93 28.70 18.67
C LYS A 348 -12.50 27.81 17.50
N GLU A 349 -13.16 26.66 17.36
CA GLU A 349 -12.74 25.58 16.47
C GLU A 349 -13.91 25.10 15.61
N SER A 350 -13.59 24.56 14.43
CA SER A 350 -14.52 23.79 13.62
C SER A 350 -14.65 22.39 14.21
N CYS A 351 -15.79 22.11 14.86
CA CYS A 351 -16.08 20.83 15.52
C CYS A 351 -16.86 19.86 14.63
N ILE A 352 -16.87 20.07 13.31
CA ILE A 352 -17.66 19.25 12.39
C ILE A 352 -17.22 17.78 12.37
N LEU A 353 -15.91 17.52 12.28
CA LEU A 353 -15.38 16.16 12.31
C LEU A 353 -15.62 15.51 13.66
N HIS A 354 -15.46 16.26 14.75
CA HIS A 354 -15.73 15.79 16.10
C HIS A 354 -17.19 15.33 16.29
N ARG A 355 -18.16 16.16 15.89
CA ARG A 355 -19.59 15.80 15.96
C ARG A 355 -19.95 14.60 15.08
N LEU A 356 -19.31 14.48 13.91
CA LEU A 356 -19.51 13.34 13.01
C LEU A 356 -18.93 12.04 13.59
N ALA A 357 -17.75 12.11 14.21
CA ALA A 357 -17.15 10.97 14.90
C ALA A 357 -17.95 10.55 16.14
N MET A 358 -18.46 11.52 16.91
CA MET A 358 -19.39 11.25 18.01
C MET A 358 -20.66 10.53 17.52
N PHE A 359 -21.26 10.99 16.41
CA PHE A 359 -22.43 10.35 15.83
C PHE A 359 -22.14 8.90 15.44
N SER A 360 -21.04 8.69 14.72
CA SER A 360 -20.58 7.37 14.32
C SER A 360 -20.39 6.45 15.53
N TYR A 361 -19.67 6.89 16.57
CA TYR A 361 -19.47 6.10 17.78
C TYR A 361 -20.80 5.79 18.48
N ALA A 362 -21.67 6.78 18.62
CA ALA A 362 -22.96 6.64 19.30
C ALA A 362 -23.89 5.63 18.62
N VAL A 363 -23.87 5.55 17.29
CA VAL A 363 -24.66 4.55 16.55
C VAL A 363 -24.10 3.13 16.71
N LEU A 364 -22.78 2.99 16.84
CA LEU A 364 -22.11 1.69 16.91
C LEU A 364 -22.03 1.14 18.34
N ASP A 365 -22.11 2.00 19.36
CA ASP A 365 -22.02 1.64 20.77
C ASP A 365 -23.24 2.10 21.58
N ASP A 366 -24.15 1.17 21.87
CA ASP A 366 -25.37 1.43 22.65
C ASP A 366 -25.08 1.90 24.09
N ASP A 367 -23.86 1.68 24.61
CA ASP A 367 -23.43 2.05 25.95
C ASP A 367 -22.72 3.43 26.01
N HIS A 368 -22.73 4.19 24.92
CA HIS A 368 -22.15 5.54 24.88
C HIS A 368 -22.76 6.46 25.95
N GLN A 369 -21.97 7.44 26.43
CA GLN A 369 -22.40 8.33 27.54
C GLN A 369 -22.79 9.74 27.10
N TYR A 370 -22.91 9.97 25.78
CA TYR A 370 -23.27 11.28 25.24
C TYR A 370 -24.65 11.78 25.71
N GLN A 371 -24.76 13.09 25.92
CA GLN A 371 -25.95 13.77 26.41
C GLN A 371 -26.50 14.79 25.41
N ASN A 372 -25.74 15.12 24.36
CA ASN A 372 -26.15 16.07 23.34
C ASN A 372 -27.50 15.70 22.69
N GLU A 373 -28.54 16.50 22.93
CA GLU A 373 -29.91 16.19 22.47
C GLU A 373 -30.04 16.09 20.95
N ASP A 374 -29.38 16.98 20.19
CA ASP A 374 -29.38 16.92 18.73
C ASP A 374 -28.71 15.62 18.25
N LEU A 375 -27.57 15.22 18.84
CA LEU A 375 -26.91 13.96 18.52
C LEU A 375 -27.84 12.76 18.75
N LEU A 376 -28.41 12.66 19.95
CA LEU A 376 -29.27 11.55 20.35
C LEU A 376 -30.55 11.45 19.50
N GLU A 377 -31.13 12.58 19.11
CA GLU A 377 -32.27 12.61 18.17
C GLU A 377 -31.89 11.96 16.83
N PHE A 378 -30.71 12.27 16.30
CA PHE A 378 -30.26 11.74 15.02
C PHE A 378 -29.80 10.28 15.09
N VAL A 379 -29.21 9.85 16.22
CA VAL A 379 -28.95 8.43 16.50
C VAL A 379 -30.26 7.64 16.49
N GLY A 380 -31.30 8.15 17.16
CA GLY A 380 -32.64 7.54 17.13
C GLY A 380 -33.21 7.43 15.72
N LYS A 381 -33.16 8.52 14.93
CA LYS A 381 -33.61 8.51 13.52
C LYS A 381 -32.83 7.52 12.65
N PHE A 382 -31.54 7.36 12.92
CA PHE A 382 -30.74 6.37 12.21
C PHE A 382 -31.24 4.95 12.53
N HIS A 383 -31.40 4.60 13.81
CA HIS A 383 -31.91 3.28 14.19
C HIS A 383 -33.33 3.03 13.67
N ASP A 384 -34.20 4.04 13.65
CA ASP A 384 -35.53 3.95 13.03
C ASP A 384 -35.44 3.63 11.53
N ALA A 385 -34.53 4.28 10.79
CA ALA A 385 -34.30 4.00 9.38
C ALA A 385 -33.74 2.58 9.13
N MET A 386 -33.00 2.04 10.10
CA MET A 386 -32.42 0.69 10.05
C MET A 386 -33.36 -0.42 10.57
N ALA A 387 -34.51 -0.08 11.16
CA ALA A 387 -35.43 -1.03 11.78
C ALA A 387 -36.11 -1.94 10.73
N ASP A 388 -36.50 -1.37 9.59
CA ASP A 388 -37.28 -2.06 8.55
C ASP A 388 -36.42 -2.64 7.41
N GLY A 389 -35.10 -2.56 7.49
CA GLY A 389 -34.21 -3.09 6.45
C GLY A 389 -32.77 -2.58 6.53
N ASP A 390 -32.18 -2.30 5.36
CA ASP A 390 -30.79 -1.89 5.24
C ASP A 390 -30.61 -0.37 5.08
N SER A 391 -31.71 0.36 4.85
CA SER A 391 -31.76 1.73 4.33
C SER A 391 -30.92 1.92 3.06
N SER A 392 -31.28 2.88 2.21
CA SER A 392 -30.45 3.20 1.05
C SER A 392 -29.36 4.22 1.40
N THR A 393 -28.24 4.18 0.66
CA THR A 393 -27.20 5.22 0.70
C THR A 393 -27.79 6.63 0.51
N GLN A 394 -28.82 6.77 -0.33
CA GLN A 394 -29.49 8.06 -0.58
C GLN A 394 -30.30 8.55 0.63
N GLU A 395 -31.03 7.66 1.31
CA GLU A 395 -31.78 8.00 2.52
C GLU A 395 -30.84 8.41 3.66
N ILE A 396 -29.73 7.70 3.81
CA ILE A 396 -28.75 7.93 4.88
C ILE A 396 -27.93 9.18 4.62
N ALA A 397 -27.58 9.45 3.36
CA ALA A 397 -27.07 10.77 2.97
C ALA A 397 -28.08 11.88 3.31
N GLY A 398 -29.38 11.68 3.08
CA GLY A 398 -30.42 12.64 3.47
C GLY A 398 -30.49 12.89 4.98
N LEU A 399 -30.24 11.86 5.80
CA LEU A 399 -30.13 11.99 7.25
C LEU A 399 -28.87 12.80 7.63
N ALA A 400 -27.72 12.51 7.02
CA ALA A 400 -26.48 13.26 7.23
C ALA A 400 -26.63 14.76 6.91
N MET A 401 -27.34 15.07 5.83
CA MET A 401 -27.67 16.45 5.43
C MET A 401 -28.50 17.16 6.48
N SER A 402 -29.50 16.47 7.00
CA SER A 402 -30.37 16.99 8.04
C SER A 402 -29.61 17.20 9.35
N PHE A 403 -28.66 16.32 9.68
CA PHE A 403 -27.77 16.44 10.83
C PHE A 403 -26.89 17.69 10.70
N ILE A 404 -26.15 17.83 9.60
CA ILE A 404 -25.32 19.01 9.36
C ILE A 404 -26.14 20.30 9.36
N ALA A 405 -27.32 20.31 8.71
CA ALA A 405 -28.18 21.49 8.71
C ALA A 405 -28.62 21.91 10.11
N ARG A 406 -28.76 20.95 11.04
CA ARG A 406 -29.13 21.21 12.43
C ARG A 406 -27.95 21.65 13.27
N THR A 407 -26.81 20.97 13.17
CA THR A 407 -25.69 21.12 14.12
C THR A 407 -24.63 22.12 13.69
N ARG A 408 -24.61 22.53 12.41
CA ARG A 408 -23.59 23.43 11.87
C ARG A 408 -23.60 24.79 12.57
N ARG A 409 -22.40 25.27 12.90
CA ARG A 409 -22.12 26.59 13.49
C ARG A 409 -21.33 27.46 12.52
N GLN A 410 -21.17 28.74 12.87
CA GLN A 410 -20.41 29.68 12.03
C GLN A 410 -18.93 29.30 12.00
N GLU A 411 -18.41 28.86 13.13
CA GLU A 411 -17.02 28.47 13.38
C GLU A 411 -16.61 27.25 12.56
N ASP A 412 -17.55 26.45 12.07
CA ASP A 412 -17.26 25.32 11.16
C ASP A 412 -16.70 25.77 9.80
N GLN A 413 -16.77 27.06 9.48
CA GLN A 413 -16.14 27.66 8.30
C GLN A 413 -14.67 28.05 8.55
N SER A 414 -14.19 27.95 9.80
CA SER A 414 -12.82 28.27 10.18
C SER A 414 -11.83 27.21 9.68
N ALA A 415 -10.59 27.64 9.41
CA ALA A 415 -9.48 26.74 9.12
C ALA A 415 -8.93 26.05 10.39
N ASN A 416 -9.34 26.51 11.58
CA ASN A 416 -8.95 25.91 12.86
C ASN A 416 -9.85 24.68 13.15
N VAL A 417 -9.54 23.55 12.51
CA VAL A 417 -10.32 22.30 12.61
C VAL A 417 -9.81 21.44 13.76
N TYR A 418 -10.72 20.91 14.57
CA TYR A 418 -10.41 19.97 15.63
C TYR A 418 -10.32 18.54 15.08
N PHE A 419 -9.17 17.88 15.29
CA PHE A 419 -8.85 16.55 14.72
C PHE A 419 -8.67 15.43 15.75
N ALA A 420 -8.54 15.75 17.04
CA ALA A 420 -8.31 14.74 18.06
C ALA A 420 -9.53 13.82 18.18
N ASP A 421 -9.28 12.51 18.17
CA ASP A 421 -10.29 11.44 18.25
C ASP A 421 -11.40 11.54 17.18
N THR A 422 -11.06 11.99 15.97
CA THR A 422 -12.02 12.08 14.85
C THR A 422 -11.76 11.10 13.71
N GLU A 423 -10.61 10.43 13.69
CA GLU A 423 -10.18 9.55 12.60
C GLU A 423 -10.39 8.07 12.96
N VAL A 424 -11.05 7.32 12.07
CA VAL A 424 -11.23 5.87 12.16
C VAL A 424 -10.24 5.19 11.21
N ASP A 425 -9.16 4.64 11.74
CA ASP A 425 -7.96 4.31 10.96
C ASP A 425 -8.05 3.11 9.99
N TYR A 426 -9.12 2.32 10.10
CA TYR A 426 -9.38 1.18 9.22
C TYR A 426 -10.38 1.49 8.11
N ARG A 427 -10.96 2.70 8.08
CA ARG A 427 -11.92 3.07 7.03
C ARG A 427 -11.22 3.45 5.73
N ASP A 428 -11.93 3.29 4.63
CA ASP A 428 -11.47 3.70 3.31
C ASP A 428 -11.77 5.18 3.02
N ASP A 429 -11.32 5.66 1.86
CA ASP A 429 -11.47 7.06 1.46
C ASP A 429 -12.82 7.41 0.81
N ASN A 430 -13.77 6.47 0.84
CA ASN A 430 -15.13 6.62 0.30
C ASN A 430 -15.25 7.00 -1.18
N ARG A 431 -14.17 6.94 -1.99
CA ARG A 431 -14.23 7.37 -3.39
C ARG A 431 -15.28 6.64 -4.23
N HIS A 432 -15.59 5.38 -3.88
CA HIS A 432 -16.59 4.55 -4.53
C HIS A 432 -18.03 5.02 -4.33
N MET A 433 -18.29 5.81 -3.29
CA MET A 433 -19.62 6.35 -2.99
C MET A 433 -20.06 7.41 -4.01
N TRP A 434 -19.12 8.00 -4.74
CA TRP A 434 -19.36 9.19 -5.54
C TRP A 434 -19.32 8.93 -7.04
N LYS A 435 -20.33 9.45 -7.74
CA LYS A 435 -20.31 9.66 -9.18
C LYS A 435 -20.60 11.13 -9.50
N TYR A 436 -20.16 11.57 -10.67
CA TYR A 436 -20.29 12.95 -11.12
C TYR A 436 -21.12 12.99 -12.39
N HIS A 437 -21.85 14.07 -12.61
CA HIS A 437 -22.45 14.33 -13.92
C HIS A 437 -21.33 14.57 -14.93
N GLU A 438 -21.29 13.76 -16.00
CA GLU A 438 -20.41 14.03 -17.13
C GLU A 438 -20.81 15.39 -17.74
N LEU A 439 -19.82 16.28 -17.90
CA LEU A 439 -19.99 17.61 -18.49
C LEU A 439 -19.95 17.56 -20.02
#